data_AF-A0A8C9CP77-F1
#
_entry.id   AF-A0A8C9CP77-F1
#
_cell.length_a   1.000
_cell.length_b   1.000
_cell.length_c   1.000
_cell.angle_alpha   90.00
_cell.angle_beta   90.00
_cell.angle_gamma   90.00
#
_symmetry.space_group_name_H-M   'P 1'
#
loop_
_entity.id
_entity.type
_entity.pdbx_description
1 polymer ?
#
loop_
_entity_poly.entity_id
_entity_poly.type
_entity_poly.pdbx_seq_one_letter_code
_entity_poly.pdbx_strand_id
1 'polypeptide(L)'
;MRGNKQPRVRSGNEPHPTPAMEPAGRDAWAHSRAALYRLEKLLRCSRCNIFGLRPVDYTDSENMKSLLLLPEKNESSSTSHCSVVNTGQRRDGPLVLIGSGLSSEQQQMLSELAAILKAKKCAEFDSTVTHVIVPGDTVQSTLKCMLGILSGCWILKFEWVKACLQRKEYEQEEKYEIPEGPRRSRLNREQLLPKLFDGCYFYFGGSFRHHPKDSLIKLVTASGGQILSRKPKPDSDVTQTINTVAYHAKPDSDQHFCTQYIIYEDLSNHLPERVRQGKVWIASSSWFIDCVMSFELIPLDS
;
A
#
# COMPACT_ATOMS: atom_id res chain seq x y z
N MET A 1 19.84 21.14 72.57
CA MET A 1 18.83 21.24 71.50
C MET A 1 19.53 21.23 70.14
N ARG A 2 19.03 20.50 69.14
CA ARG A 2 19.35 20.70 67.71
C ARG A 2 18.05 20.53 66.93
N GLY A 3 17.61 21.58 66.24
CA GLY A 3 16.31 21.59 65.55
C GLY A 3 16.38 20.84 64.23
N ASN A 4 15.62 19.76 64.10
CA ASN A 4 15.53 19.00 62.85
C ASN A 4 14.66 19.77 61.83
N LYS A 5 15.25 20.24 60.72
CA LYS A 5 14.54 20.92 59.62
C LYS A 5 14.59 20.06 58.36
N GLN A 6 13.48 19.41 58.03
CA GLN A 6 13.32 18.77 56.73
C GLN A 6 13.28 19.82 55.60
N PRO A 7 13.87 19.54 54.42
CA PRO A 7 13.73 20.41 53.25
C PRO A 7 12.31 20.32 52.69
N ARG A 8 11.63 21.47 52.54
CA ARG A 8 10.38 21.55 51.78
C ARG A 8 10.67 21.44 50.28
N VAL A 9 10.49 20.26 49.71
CA VAL A 9 10.39 20.10 48.26
C VAL A 9 9.11 20.80 47.80
N ARG A 10 9.24 21.84 46.96
CA ARG A 10 8.10 22.40 46.23
C ARG A 10 7.91 21.57 44.96
N SER A 11 6.99 20.60 44.98
CA SER A 11 6.49 20.03 43.73
C SER A 11 5.75 21.12 42.97
N GLY A 12 6.20 21.45 41.75
CA GLY A 12 5.51 22.40 40.88
C GLY A 12 4.36 21.77 40.09
N ASN A 13 4.25 20.44 40.11
CA ASN A 13 3.28 19.67 39.34
C ASN A 13 2.31 18.94 40.26
N GLU A 14 1.32 19.66 40.79
CA GLU A 14 0.03 19.03 41.08
C GLU A 14 -0.80 19.09 39.78
N PRO A 15 -1.36 17.96 39.29
CA PRO A 15 -2.23 18.02 38.13
C PRO A 15 -3.50 18.77 38.49
N HIS A 16 -3.77 19.89 37.80
CA HIS A 16 -5.06 20.56 37.90
C HIS A 16 -6.18 19.56 37.60
N PRO A 17 -7.31 19.61 38.34
CA PRO A 17 -8.45 18.74 38.05
C PRO A 17 -8.92 19.00 36.62
N THR A 18 -8.84 17.95 35.78
CA THR A 18 -9.26 18.04 34.38
C THR A 18 -10.73 18.49 34.35
N PRO A 19 -11.07 19.62 33.71
CA PRO A 19 -12.47 19.98 33.56
C PRO A 19 -13.16 18.84 32.80
N ALA A 20 -14.24 18.33 33.36
CA ALA A 20 -15.01 17.27 32.72
C ALA A 20 -15.49 17.79 31.36
N MET A 21 -14.96 17.23 30.27
CA MET A 21 -15.47 17.55 28.94
C MET A 21 -16.89 17.04 28.85
N GLU A 22 -17.84 17.98 28.78
CA GLU A 22 -19.19 17.75 28.25
C GLU A 22 -19.09 16.84 27.01
N PRO A 23 -19.85 15.74 26.94
CA PRO A 23 -19.76 14.80 25.83
C PRO A 23 -20.26 15.48 24.56
N ALA A 24 -19.29 15.97 23.76
CA ALA A 24 -19.55 16.78 22.59
C ALA A 24 -20.56 16.10 21.66
N GLY A 25 -21.70 16.78 21.41
CA GLY A 25 -22.79 16.24 20.59
C GLY A 25 -22.30 15.76 19.23
N ARG A 26 -23.02 14.79 18.63
CA ARG A 26 -22.54 13.99 17.47
C ARG A 26 -21.95 14.83 16.33
N ASP A 27 -22.46 16.04 16.12
CA ASP A 27 -22.06 16.97 15.05
C ASP A 27 -20.97 18.00 15.42
N ALA A 28 -20.58 18.11 16.69
CA ALA A 28 -19.59 19.10 17.16
C ALA A 28 -18.25 19.05 16.41
N TRP A 29 -17.86 17.86 15.94
CA TRP A 29 -16.63 17.62 15.17
C TRP A 29 -16.85 17.55 13.66
N ALA A 30 -18.04 17.84 13.13
CA ALA A 30 -18.36 17.68 11.70
C ALA A 30 -17.43 18.49 10.78
N HIS A 31 -17.10 19.73 11.14
CA HIS A 31 -16.15 20.56 10.40
C HIS A 31 -14.72 19.97 10.42
N SER A 32 -14.26 19.49 11.57
CA SER A 32 -12.95 18.86 11.73
C SER A 32 -12.85 17.55 10.95
N ARG A 33 -13.89 16.70 10.99
CA ARG A 33 -14.00 15.47 10.19
C ARG A 33 -13.96 15.78 8.68
N ALA A 34 -14.70 16.81 8.23
CA ALA A 34 -14.69 17.24 6.84
C ALA A 34 -13.32 17.82 6.40
N ALA A 35 -12.61 18.53 7.29
CA ALA A 35 -11.26 19.03 7.03
C ALA A 35 -10.24 17.88 6.95
N LEU A 36 -10.27 16.92 7.89
CA LEU A 36 -9.45 15.71 7.87
C LEU A 36 -9.67 14.89 6.59
N TYR A 37 -10.92 14.62 6.22
CA TYR A 37 -11.25 13.89 4.99
C TYR A 37 -10.79 14.60 3.70
N ARG A 38 -10.82 15.94 3.69
CA ARG A 38 -10.23 16.74 2.58
C ARG A 38 -8.70 16.63 2.57
N LEU A 39 -8.06 16.66 3.74
CA LEU A 39 -6.61 16.49 3.86
C LEU A 39 -6.19 15.09 3.39
N GLU A 40 -6.86 14.03 3.86
CA GLU A 40 -6.63 12.63 3.45
C GLU A 40 -6.83 12.42 1.95
N LYS A 41 -7.79 13.10 1.31
CA LYS A 41 -7.97 13.08 -0.16
C LYS A 41 -6.88 13.81 -0.94
N LEU A 42 -6.13 14.72 -0.32
CA LEU A 42 -5.06 15.50 -0.95
C LEU A 42 -3.67 14.91 -0.66
N LEU A 43 -3.51 14.27 0.51
CA LEU A 43 -2.30 13.56 0.90
C LEU A 43 -2.11 12.30 0.03
N ARG A 44 -0.88 12.09 -0.43
CA ARG A 44 -0.44 10.89 -1.16
C ARG A 44 0.38 9.93 -0.31
N CYS A 45 0.44 10.17 1.01
CA CYS A 45 1.17 9.36 1.96
C CYS A 45 0.27 8.33 2.67
N SER A 46 0.91 7.37 3.32
CA SER A 46 0.25 6.38 4.18
C SER A 46 -0.45 7.03 5.38
N ARG A 47 -1.54 6.39 5.86
CA ARG A 47 -2.18 6.69 7.16
C ARG A 47 -1.40 6.13 8.37
N CYS A 48 -0.34 5.36 8.15
CA CYS A 48 0.54 4.82 9.19
C CYS A 48 1.87 5.60 9.28
N ASN A 49 2.49 5.59 10.45
CA ASN A 49 3.84 6.12 10.66
C ASN A 49 4.93 5.06 10.45
N ILE A 50 6.21 5.41 10.73
CA ILE A 50 7.38 4.53 10.55
C ILE A 50 7.36 3.24 11.40
N PHE A 51 6.45 3.15 12.37
CA PHE A 51 6.20 1.97 13.20
C PHE A 51 4.95 1.19 12.76
N GLY A 52 4.39 1.48 11.57
CA GLY A 52 3.20 0.83 11.04
C GLY A 52 1.88 1.23 11.72
N LEU A 53 1.92 2.12 12.72
CA LEU A 53 0.77 2.49 13.54
C LEU A 53 0.03 3.69 12.95
N ARG A 54 -1.32 3.64 12.97
CA ARG A 54 -2.24 4.70 12.55
C ARG A 54 -2.59 5.58 13.76
N PRO A 55 -3.15 6.79 13.57
CA PRO A 55 -3.56 7.66 14.68
C PRO A 55 -4.53 7.01 15.69
N VAL A 56 -5.41 6.12 15.23
CA VAL A 56 -6.37 5.39 16.09
C VAL A 56 -5.67 4.38 17.02
N ASP A 57 -4.49 3.88 16.64
CA ASP A 57 -3.76 2.87 17.40
C ASP A 57 -2.98 3.47 18.61
N TYR A 58 -3.06 4.80 18.80
CA TYR A 58 -2.45 5.56 19.90
C TYR A 58 -3.45 6.00 20.98
N THR A 59 -4.70 5.51 20.99
CA THR A 59 -5.71 5.95 21.96
C THR A 59 -6.59 4.82 22.49
N ASP A 60 -6.66 4.70 23.81
CA ASP A 60 -7.55 3.75 24.49
C ASP A 60 -9.01 4.22 24.57
N SER A 61 -9.26 5.53 24.43
CA SER A 61 -10.58 6.13 24.56
C SER A 61 -11.49 5.82 23.36
N GLU A 62 -12.56 5.06 23.57
CA GLU A 62 -13.58 4.73 22.55
C GLU A 62 -14.17 5.97 21.87
N ASN A 63 -14.39 7.05 22.62
CA ASN A 63 -14.84 8.32 22.06
C ASN A 63 -13.83 8.86 21.03
N MET A 64 -12.53 8.79 21.32
CA MET A 64 -11.49 9.21 20.38
C MET A 64 -11.35 8.23 19.21
N LYS A 65 -11.44 6.92 19.44
CA LYS A 65 -11.45 5.90 18.37
C LYS A 65 -12.58 6.18 17.38
N SER A 66 -13.79 6.49 17.86
CA SER A 66 -14.95 6.82 17.02
C SER A 66 -14.81 8.11 16.19
N LEU A 67 -13.85 8.98 16.52
CA LEU A 67 -13.53 10.20 15.76
C LEU A 67 -12.36 10.02 14.77
N LEU A 68 -11.48 9.06 15.02
CA LEU A 68 -10.30 8.76 14.18
C LEU A 68 -10.56 7.64 13.16
N LEU A 69 -11.49 6.73 13.47
CA LEU A 69 -12.13 5.88 12.48
C LEU A 69 -12.95 6.75 11.53
N LEU A 70 -12.82 6.49 10.22
CA LEU A 70 -13.72 7.09 9.25
C LEU A 70 -15.14 6.55 9.48
N PRO A 71 -16.20 7.33 9.16
CA PRO A 71 -17.55 6.80 9.18
C PRO A 71 -17.63 5.58 8.25
N GLU A 72 -17.89 4.41 8.82
CA GLU A 72 -18.28 3.24 8.03
C GLU A 72 -19.52 3.60 7.23
N LYS A 73 -19.60 3.07 6.00
CA LYS A 73 -20.72 3.34 5.08
C LYS A 73 -21.92 2.45 5.42
N ASN A 74 -22.34 2.51 6.68
CA ASN A 74 -23.35 1.63 7.25
C ASN A 74 -24.76 2.08 6.84
N GLU A 75 -25.36 1.27 5.97
CA GLU A 75 -26.76 1.35 5.49
C GLU A 75 -27.77 1.15 6.64
N SER A 76 -27.90 2.13 7.55
CA SER A 76 -28.87 2.08 8.67
C SER A 76 -29.19 3.44 9.33
N SER A 77 -29.61 4.43 8.55
CA SER A 77 -30.32 5.61 9.08
C SER A 77 -31.49 6.04 8.19
N SER A 78 -32.70 5.57 8.52
CA SER A 78 -33.91 5.76 7.72
C SER A 78 -34.61 7.10 7.97
N THR A 79 -34.45 8.08 7.06
CA THR A 79 -35.43 9.17 6.94
C THR A 79 -35.48 9.77 5.52
N SER A 80 -36.69 9.79 4.94
CA SER A 80 -37.17 10.65 3.83
C SER A 80 -36.28 10.92 2.60
N HIS A 81 -36.59 10.21 1.50
CA HIS A 81 -36.54 10.67 0.10
C HIS A 81 -35.42 11.64 -0.35
N CYS A 82 -34.40 11.08 -0.99
CA CYS A 82 -34.00 11.55 -2.33
C CYS A 82 -33.64 10.33 -3.20
N SER A 83 -33.58 10.47 -4.52
CA SER A 83 -33.55 9.32 -5.44
C SER A 83 -32.29 8.46 -5.32
N VAL A 84 -32.46 7.14 -5.38
CA VAL A 84 -31.36 6.17 -5.40
C VAL A 84 -30.48 6.39 -6.64
N VAL A 85 -29.25 6.86 -6.44
CA VAL A 85 -28.25 7.01 -7.51
C VAL A 85 -27.05 6.12 -7.21
N ASN A 86 -27.08 4.94 -7.84
CA ASN A 86 -25.98 4.04 -8.21
C ASN A 86 -24.73 4.03 -7.30
N THR A 87 -24.52 2.92 -6.57
CA THR A 87 -23.40 2.70 -5.63
C THR A 87 -22.03 2.46 -6.29
N GLY A 88 -21.78 3.06 -7.45
CA GLY A 88 -20.48 3.10 -8.13
C GLY A 88 -19.87 4.50 -8.05
N GLN A 89 -19.29 4.86 -6.91
CA GLN A 89 -18.62 6.17 -6.76
C GLN A 89 -17.34 6.20 -7.59
N ARG A 90 -17.45 6.74 -8.81
CA ARG A 90 -16.31 7.15 -9.62
C ARG A 90 -15.33 7.94 -8.76
N ARG A 91 -14.03 7.63 -8.86
CA ARG A 91 -13.01 8.66 -8.61
C ARG A 91 -13.10 9.62 -9.80
N ASP A 92 -13.34 10.91 -9.57
CA ASP A 92 -13.48 11.93 -10.63
C ASP A 92 -12.15 12.29 -11.35
N GLY A 93 -11.25 11.31 -11.49
CA GLY A 93 -10.00 11.43 -12.23
C GLY A 93 -10.14 10.97 -13.68
N PRO A 94 -9.23 11.40 -14.58
CA PRO A 94 -9.20 10.93 -15.96
C PRO A 94 -8.89 9.42 -16.01
N LEU A 95 -9.64 8.70 -16.85
CA LEU A 95 -9.44 7.27 -17.08
C LEU A 95 -8.16 7.05 -17.91
N VAL A 96 -7.25 6.22 -17.40
CA VAL A 96 -5.98 5.90 -18.07
C VAL A 96 -5.79 4.38 -18.16
N LEU A 97 -5.75 3.86 -19.39
CA LEU A 97 -5.70 2.44 -19.72
C LEU A 97 -4.33 2.04 -20.29
N ILE A 98 -3.83 0.85 -19.95
CA ILE A 98 -2.67 0.21 -20.59
C ILE A 98 -2.93 -1.28 -20.81
N GLY A 99 -2.41 -1.85 -21.90
CA GLY A 99 -2.48 -3.29 -22.18
C GLY A 99 -1.17 -3.99 -21.86
N SER A 100 -1.21 -5.12 -21.17
CA SER A 100 -0.06 -6.00 -20.92
C SER A 100 -0.30 -7.36 -21.57
N GLY A 101 0.62 -7.82 -22.43
CA GLY A 101 0.53 -9.14 -23.08
C GLY A 101 -0.59 -9.31 -24.12
N LEU A 102 -1.28 -8.23 -24.48
CA LEU A 102 -2.39 -8.23 -25.45
C LEU A 102 -1.89 -8.41 -26.91
N SER A 103 -2.64 -9.15 -27.73
CA SER A 103 -2.44 -9.24 -29.19
C SER A 103 -2.64 -7.88 -29.89
N SER A 104 -2.22 -7.77 -31.16
CA SER A 104 -2.48 -6.58 -31.97
C SER A 104 -3.97 -6.25 -32.11
N GLU A 105 -4.84 -7.26 -32.23
CA GLU A 105 -6.30 -7.05 -32.30
C GLU A 105 -6.85 -6.59 -30.94
N GLN A 106 -6.42 -7.23 -29.85
CA GLN A 106 -6.79 -6.82 -28.49
C GLN A 106 -6.31 -5.39 -28.17
N GLN A 107 -5.14 -5.00 -28.67
CA GLN A 107 -4.63 -3.62 -28.58
C GLN A 107 -5.50 -2.64 -29.39
N GLN A 108 -5.98 -3.03 -30.58
CA GLN A 108 -6.88 -2.21 -31.39
C GLN A 108 -8.23 -2.01 -30.69
N MET A 109 -8.85 -3.08 -30.18
CA MET A 109 -10.07 -3.02 -29.37
C MET A 109 -9.91 -2.14 -28.12
N LEU A 110 -8.76 -2.21 -27.44
CA LEU A 110 -8.46 -1.32 -26.31
C LEU A 110 -8.30 0.16 -26.72
N SER A 111 -7.84 0.44 -27.95
CA SER A 111 -7.80 1.81 -28.48
C SER A 111 -9.20 2.33 -28.83
N GLU A 112 -10.06 1.49 -29.42
CA GLU A 112 -11.47 1.82 -29.69
C GLU A 112 -12.23 2.12 -28.39
N LEU A 113 -12.07 1.27 -27.37
CA LEU A 113 -12.70 1.48 -26.07
C LEU A 113 -12.20 2.76 -25.40
N ALA A 114 -10.90 3.07 -25.50
CA ALA A 114 -10.36 4.32 -24.98
C ALA A 114 -11.02 5.55 -25.63
N ALA A 115 -11.32 5.51 -26.94
CA ALA A 115 -12.04 6.59 -27.60
C ALA A 115 -13.49 6.71 -27.11
N ILE A 116 -14.21 5.61 -26.97
CA ILE A 116 -15.61 5.57 -26.48
C ILE A 116 -15.70 6.13 -25.04
N LEU A 117 -14.82 5.67 -24.15
CA LEU A 117 -14.79 6.11 -22.74
C LEU A 117 -14.08 7.47 -22.53
N LYS A 118 -13.58 8.11 -23.59
CA LYS A 118 -12.76 9.34 -23.54
C LYS A 118 -11.54 9.22 -22.61
N ALA A 119 -10.93 8.04 -22.61
CA ALA A 119 -9.77 7.68 -21.80
C ALA A 119 -8.44 7.93 -22.52
N LYS A 120 -7.37 8.16 -21.75
CA LYS A 120 -5.98 8.10 -22.26
C LYS A 120 -5.57 6.64 -22.38
N LYS A 121 -5.13 6.19 -23.55
CA LYS A 121 -4.38 4.93 -23.69
C LYS A 121 -2.89 5.21 -23.61
N CYS A 122 -2.16 4.46 -22.77
CA CYS A 122 -0.69 4.52 -22.67
C CYS A 122 -0.03 3.32 -23.35
N ALA A 123 1.18 3.52 -23.89
CA ALA A 123 2.04 2.43 -24.34
C ALA A 123 2.91 1.90 -23.19
N GLU A 124 3.54 2.81 -22.43
CA GLU A 124 4.35 2.51 -21.25
C GLU A 124 3.67 2.90 -19.94
N PHE A 125 4.10 2.28 -18.84
CA PHE A 125 3.49 2.47 -17.52
C PHE A 125 3.98 3.77 -16.87
N ASP A 126 3.03 4.58 -16.37
CA ASP A 126 3.29 5.78 -15.57
C ASP A 126 2.38 5.82 -14.33
N SER A 127 2.67 6.69 -13.36
CA SER A 127 1.89 6.78 -12.10
C SER A 127 0.47 7.35 -12.25
N THR A 128 0.05 7.71 -13.46
CA THR A 128 -1.33 8.13 -13.81
C THR A 128 -2.17 6.96 -14.32
N VAL A 129 -1.57 5.80 -14.63
CA VAL A 129 -2.30 4.58 -15.03
C VAL A 129 -3.33 4.19 -13.98
N THR A 130 -4.54 3.89 -14.43
CA THR A 130 -5.67 3.49 -13.58
C THR A 130 -6.09 2.04 -13.80
N HIS A 131 -6.01 1.54 -15.04
CA HIS A 131 -6.39 0.18 -15.43
C HIS A 131 -5.26 -0.47 -16.24
N VAL A 132 -4.90 -1.71 -15.89
CA VAL A 132 -4.03 -2.60 -16.69
C VAL A 132 -4.89 -3.76 -17.18
N ILE A 133 -4.98 -3.93 -18.50
CA ILE A 133 -5.74 -5.01 -19.11
C ILE A 133 -4.81 -6.17 -19.48
N VAL A 134 -5.16 -7.38 -19.04
CA VAL A 134 -4.46 -8.64 -19.34
C VAL A 134 -5.30 -9.54 -20.27
N PRO A 135 -4.70 -10.42 -21.09
CA PRO A 135 -5.40 -11.12 -22.17
C PRO A 135 -6.35 -12.25 -21.73
N GLY A 136 -6.38 -12.60 -20.43
CA GLY A 136 -7.18 -13.70 -19.88
C GLY A 136 -7.22 -13.67 -18.34
N ASP A 137 -7.56 -14.80 -17.72
CA ASP A 137 -7.95 -14.89 -16.30
C ASP A 137 -6.83 -14.76 -15.25
N THR A 138 -5.55 -14.76 -15.63
CA THR A 138 -4.40 -14.78 -14.72
C THR A 138 -3.51 -13.55 -14.85
N VAL A 139 -2.88 -13.12 -13.75
CA VAL A 139 -1.84 -12.10 -13.79
C VAL A 139 -0.62 -12.66 -14.52
N GLN A 140 -0.22 -12.03 -15.62
CA GLN A 140 1.09 -12.32 -16.23
C GLN A 140 2.21 -11.62 -15.46
N SER A 141 3.33 -12.30 -15.21
CA SER A 141 4.53 -11.71 -14.58
C SER A 141 5.28 -10.80 -15.57
N THR A 142 4.68 -9.64 -15.88
CA THR A 142 5.28 -8.57 -16.67
C THR A 142 5.52 -7.35 -15.80
N LEU A 143 6.50 -6.51 -16.18
CA LEU A 143 6.75 -5.24 -15.50
C LEU A 143 5.50 -4.33 -15.48
N LYS A 144 4.63 -4.41 -16.50
CA LYS A 144 3.41 -3.59 -16.59
C LYS A 144 2.31 -4.08 -15.64
N CYS A 145 2.15 -5.40 -15.48
CA CYS A 145 1.27 -5.99 -14.45
C CYS A 145 1.78 -5.66 -13.05
N MET A 146 3.06 -5.94 -12.78
CA MET A 146 3.65 -5.75 -11.45
C MET A 146 3.65 -4.27 -11.00
N LEU A 147 3.97 -3.32 -11.89
CA LEU A 147 3.84 -1.89 -11.57
C LEU A 147 2.37 -1.48 -11.35
N GLY A 148 1.42 -2.09 -12.07
CA GLY A 148 -0.01 -1.90 -11.85
C GLY A 148 -0.47 -2.40 -10.48
N ILE A 149 -0.04 -3.59 -10.08
CA ILE A 149 -0.30 -4.14 -8.74
C ILE A 149 0.30 -3.19 -7.68
N LEU A 150 1.59 -2.85 -7.75
CA LEU A 150 2.23 -1.96 -6.77
C LEU A 150 1.66 -0.54 -6.75
N SER A 151 0.98 -0.13 -7.82
CA SER A 151 0.27 1.15 -7.90
C SER A 151 -1.21 1.06 -7.47
N GLY A 152 -1.72 -0.13 -7.11
CA GLY A 152 -3.13 -0.34 -6.77
C GLY A 152 -4.06 0.12 -7.89
N CYS A 153 -3.81 -0.38 -9.10
CA CYS A 153 -4.64 -0.18 -10.30
C CYS A 153 -5.66 -1.32 -10.47
N TRP A 154 -6.74 -1.07 -11.22
CA TRP A 154 -7.60 -2.14 -11.73
C TRP A 154 -6.81 -3.05 -12.66
N ILE A 155 -6.55 -4.29 -12.25
CA ILE A 155 -5.98 -5.31 -13.13
C ILE A 155 -7.14 -6.17 -13.63
N LEU A 156 -7.51 -6.01 -14.90
CA LEU A 156 -8.76 -6.55 -15.46
C LEU A 156 -8.52 -7.54 -16.58
N LYS A 157 -9.38 -8.56 -16.62
CA LYS A 157 -9.55 -9.49 -17.75
C LYS A 157 -9.95 -8.72 -19.02
N PHE A 158 -9.50 -9.20 -20.18
CA PHE A 158 -9.87 -8.61 -21.48
C PHE A 158 -11.40 -8.67 -21.76
N GLU A 159 -12.12 -9.53 -21.06
CA GLU A 159 -13.59 -9.63 -21.02
C GLU A 159 -14.26 -8.31 -20.65
N TRP A 160 -13.62 -7.47 -19.81
CA TRP A 160 -14.09 -6.11 -19.53
C TRP A 160 -14.11 -5.26 -20.81
N VAL A 161 -13.06 -5.34 -21.63
CA VAL A 161 -12.97 -4.59 -22.89
C VAL A 161 -14.06 -5.05 -23.85
N LYS A 162 -14.26 -6.37 -23.98
CA LYS A 162 -15.34 -6.96 -24.80
C LYS A 162 -16.72 -6.45 -24.36
N ALA A 163 -17.01 -6.47 -23.05
CA ALA A 163 -18.31 -6.09 -22.50
C ALA A 163 -18.59 -4.59 -22.65
N CYS A 164 -17.61 -3.72 -22.34
CA CYS A 164 -17.73 -2.28 -22.53
C CYS A 164 -17.95 -1.91 -24.01
N LEU A 165 -17.23 -2.55 -24.95
CA LEU A 165 -17.42 -2.33 -26.39
C LEU A 165 -18.82 -2.78 -26.86
N GLN A 166 -19.29 -3.95 -26.41
CA GLN A 166 -20.60 -4.49 -26.78
C GLN A 166 -21.75 -3.58 -26.31
N ARG A 167 -21.63 -2.99 -25.11
CA ARG A 167 -22.64 -2.09 -24.53
C ARG A 167 -22.45 -0.63 -24.93
N LYS A 168 -21.25 -0.25 -25.39
CA LYS A 168 -20.77 1.13 -25.62
C LYS A 168 -20.79 1.99 -24.35
N GLU A 169 -20.69 1.35 -23.19
CA GLU A 169 -20.76 1.95 -21.86
C GLU A 169 -19.61 1.43 -20.96
N TYR A 170 -19.45 2.04 -19.79
CA TYR A 170 -18.45 1.62 -18.80
C TYR A 170 -19.01 0.49 -17.94
N GLU A 171 -18.52 -0.74 -18.11
CA GLU A 171 -18.82 -1.85 -17.20
C GLU A 171 -18.06 -1.74 -15.88
N GLN A 172 -18.69 -2.29 -14.84
CA GLN A 172 -18.19 -2.27 -13.48
C GLN A 172 -16.88 -3.06 -13.31
N GLU A 173 -15.88 -2.39 -12.74
CA GLU A 173 -14.49 -2.83 -12.49
C GLU A 173 -14.41 -4.19 -11.77
N GLU A 174 -15.18 -4.39 -10.68
CA GLU A 174 -15.12 -5.56 -9.79
C GLU A 174 -15.40 -6.91 -10.47
N LYS A 175 -16.26 -6.94 -11.50
CA LYS A 175 -16.73 -8.20 -12.13
C LYS A 175 -15.66 -8.87 -12.99
N TYR A 176 -14.62 -8.12 -13.34
CA TYR A 176 -13.54 -8.53 -14.24
C TYR A 176 -12.16 -8.38 -13.59
N GLU A 177 -12.12 -8.00 -12.30
CA GLU A 177 -10.90 -7.91 -11.49
C GLU A 177 -10.22 -9.28 -11.37
N ILE A 178 -8.91 -9.31 -11.58
CA ILE A 178 -8.10 -10.50 -11.29
C ILE A 178 -7.99 -10.65 -9.77
N PRO A 179 -8.31 -11.81 -9.16
CA PRO A 179 -8.30 -12.00 -7.71
C PRO A 179 -6.88 -12.00 -7.11
N GLU A 180 -6.80 -12.20 -5.80
CA GLU A 180 -5.55 -12.19 -5.01
C GLU A 180 -4.79 -10.86 -5.05
N GLY A 181 -3.49 -10.86 -5.40
CA GLY A 181 -2.59 -9.71 -5.24
C GLY A 181 -3.06 -8.37 -5.82
N PRO A 182 -3.56 -8.31 -7.06
CA PRO A 182 -4.20 -7.11 -7.61
C PRO A 182 -5.28 -6.52 -6.70
N ARG A 183 -6.25 -7.35 -6.30
CA ARG A 183 -7.39 -6.97 -5.47
C ARG A 183 -6.95 -6.56 -4.07
N ARG A 184 -6.01 -7.29 -3.47
CA ARG A 184 -5.38 -6.93 -2.19
C ARG A 184 -4.74 -5.54 -2.26
N SER A 185 -3.97 -5.26 -3.31
CA SER A 185 -3.30 -3.97 -3.47
C SER A 185 -4.25 -2.79 -3.70
N ARG A 186 -5.25 -2.96 -4.57
CA ARG A 186 -6.26 -1.91 -4.82
C ARG A 186 -7.01 -1.56 -3.52
N LEU A 187 -7.46 -2.56 -2.76
CA LEU A 187 -8.12 -2.37 -1.47
C LEU A 187 -7.18 -1.72 -0.42
N ASN A 188 -5.88 -2.07 -0.43
CA ASN A 188 -4.87 -1.43 0.42
C ASN A 188 -4.70 0.06 0.07
N ARG A 189 -4.68 0.41 -1.22
CA ARG A 189 -4.61 1.79 -1.72
C ARG A 189 -5.90 2.58 -1.45
N GLU A 190 -7.06 1.94 -1.44
CA GLU A 190 -8.34 2.56 -1.08
C GLU A 190 -8.40 2.95 0.40
N GLN A 191 -7.82 2.12 1.26
CA GLN A 191 -7.69 2.39 2.69
C GLN A 191 -6.52 3.35 3.04
N LEU A 192 -5.76 3.81 2.03
CA LEU A 192 -4.57 4.65 2.15
C LEU A 192 -3.50 4.06 3.10
N LEU A 193 -3.34 2.75 3.07
CA LEU A 193 -2.37 2.00 3.88
C LEU A 193 -0.95 2.05 3.26
N PRO A 194 0.10 1.64 4.01
CA PRO A 194 1.46 1.52 3.50
C PRO A 194 1.55 0.72 2.21
N LYS A 195 2.54 1.05 1.38
CA LYS A 195 2.88 0.22 0.22
C LYS A 195 3.57 -1.07 0.66
N LEU A 196 3.59 -2.07 -0.23
CA LEU A 196 4.04 -3.44 0.06
C LEU A 196 5.39 -3.52 0.81
N PHE A 197 6.36 -2.70 0.43
CA PHE A 197 7.72 -2.70 0.98
C PHE A 197 8.05 -1.38 1.69
N ASP A 198 7.05 -0.67 2.19
CA ASP A 198 7.23 0.49 3.08
C ASP A 198 8.00 0.06 4.34
N GLY A 199 9.07 0.80 4.68
CA GLY A 199 10.01 0.44 5.75
C GLY A 199 11.10 -0.59 5.37
N CYS A 200 11.09 -1.14 4.15
CA CYS A 200 12.06 -2.14 3.69
C CYS A 200 13.19 -1.58 2.82
N TYR A 201 14.36 -2.23 2.89
CA TYR A 201 15.59 -1.82 2.22
C TYR A 201 16.18 -2.95 1.37
N PHE A 202 16.56 -2.68 0.13
CA PHE A 202 16.98 -3.71 -0.85
C PHE A 202 18.38 -3.43 -1.42
N TYR A 203 19.25 -4.44 -1.38
CA TYR A 203 20.53 -4.44 -2.07
C TYR A 203 20.56 -5.54 -3.14
N PHE A 204 20.68 -5.15 -4.41
CA PHE A 204 20.78 -6.09 -5.55
C PHE A 204 22.23 -6.52 -5.78
N GLY A 205 22.61 -7.68 -5.23
CA GLY A 205 23.93 -8.28 -5.32
C GLY A 205 24.13 -9.14 -6.57
N GLY A 206 25.36 -9.16 -7.08
CA GLY A 206 25.70 -9.95 -8.28
C GLY A 206 25.12 -9.39 -9.58
N SER A 207 24.92 -10.28 -10.55
CA SER A 207 24.41 -9.97 -11.89
C SER A 207 23.02 -10.57 -12.11
N PHE A 208 22.16 -9.86 -12.83
CA PHE A 208 20.78 -10.27 -13.11
C PHE A 208 20.59 -10.36 -14.62
N ARG A 209 20.02 -11.47 -15.11
CA ARG A 209 19.77 -11.75 -16.53
C ARG A 209 18.28 -12.00 -16.79
N HIS A 210 17.63 -12.72 -15.89
CA HIS A 210 16.23 -13.13 -15.99
C HIS A 210 15.30 -12.05 -15.41
N HIS A 211 15.74 -11.38 -14.34
CA HIS A 211 15.03 -10.26 -13.72
C HIS A 211 15.88 -8.98 -13.81
N PRO A 212 15.89 -8.27 -14.96
CA PRO A 212 16.79 -7.12 -15.19
C PRO A 212 16.79 -6.10 -14.05
N LYS A 213 17.99 -5.72 -13.60
CA LYS A 213 18.19 -4.91 -12.38
C LYS A 213 17.42 -3.58 -12.41
N ASP A 214 17.28 -2.93 -13.56
CA ASP A 214 16.50 -1.69 -13.70
C ASP A 214 14.99 -1.92 -13.52
N SER A 215 14.48 -3.09 -13.90
CA SER A 215 13.09 -3.49 -13.63
C SER A 215 12.88 -3.70 -12.13
N LEU A 216 13.81 -4.40 -11.46
CA LEU A 216 13.76 -4.61 -10.01
C LEU A 216 13.86 -3.28 -9.22
N ILE A 217 14.71 -2.34 -9.65
CA ILE A 217 14.81 -0.99 -9.06
C ILE A 217 13.48 -0.21 -9.23
N LYS A 218 12.84 -0.28 -10.40
CA LYS A 218 11.52 0.32 -10.63
C LYS A 218 10.46 -0.29 -9.71
N LEU A 219 10.48 -1.61 -9.51
CA LEU A 219 9.55 -2.32 -8.62
C LEU A 219 9.76 -1.94 -7.14
N VAL A 220 10.99 -1.89 -6.64
CA VAL A 220 11.29 -1.41 -5.27
C VAL A 220 10.79 0.02 -5.08
N THR A 221 11.06 0.92 -6.03
CA THR A 221 10.60 2.31 -5.97
C THR A 221 9.07 2.42 -6.01
N ALA A 222 8.39 1.60 -6.83
CA ALA A 222 6.94 1.57 -6.92
C ALA A 222 6.28 1.03 -5.65
N SER A 223 6.88 0.02 -5.00
CA SER A 223 6.42 -0.65 -3.77
C SER A 223 6.79 0.09 -2.47
N GLY A 224 7.49 1.23 -2.54
CA GLY A 224 7.84 2.04 -1.36
C GLY A 224 9.13 1.65 -0.64
N GLY A 225 9.81 0.59 -1.09
CA GLY A 225 11.10 0.18 -0.56
C GLY A 225 12.24 1.12 -0.98
N GLN A 226 13.36 1.05 -0.26
CA GLN A 226 14.53 1.90 -0.50
C GLN A 226 15.70 1.09 -1.09
N ILE A 227 16.43 1.65 -2.05
CA ILE A 227 17.60 1.01 -2.67
C ILE A 227 18.87 1.34 -1.88
N LEU A 228 19.57 0.30 -1.43
CA LEU A 228 20.90 0.41 -0.84
C LEU A 228 21.97 0.42 -1.93
N SER A 229 22.83 1.45 -1.93
CA SER A 229 23.96 1.58 -2.88
C SER A 229 25.17 0.72 -2.51
N ARG A 230 25.23 0.19 -1.29
CA ARG A 230 26.30 -0.66 -0.75
C ARG A 230 25.68 -1.89 -0.08
N LYS A 231 26.39 -3.02 -0.06
CA LYS A 231 25.93 -4.23 0.63
C LYS A 231 25.77 -3.93 2.13
N PRO A 232 24.60 -4.17 2.75
CA PRO A 232 24.45 -3.99 4.18
C PRO A 232 25.35 -4.96 4.96
N LYS A 233 25.89 -4.46 6.07
CA LYS A 233 26.79 -5.16 6.99
C LYS A 233 26.04 -5.46 8.29
N PRO A 234 25.73 -6.73 8.64
CA PRO A 234 24.97 -7.07 9.85
C PRO A 234 25.59 -6.57 11.18
N ASP A 235 26.91 -6.37 11.17
CA ASP A 235 27.76 -5.90 12.25
C ASP A 235 27.88 -4.37 12.35
N SER A 236 27.29 -3.60 11.42
CA SER A 236 27.44 -2.15 11.38
C SER A 236 26.32 -1.41 12.13
N ASP A 237 26.70 -0.42 12.95
CA ASP A 237 25.78 0.48 13.67
C ASP A 237 24.66 1.03 12.78
N VAL A 238 24.98 1.36 11.51
CA VAL A 238 24.01 1.90 10.53
C VAL A 238 22.91 0.89 10.20
N THR A 239 23.20 -0.42 10.15
CA THR A 239 22.17 -1.45 9.88
C THR A 239 21.41 -1.84 11.15
N GLN A 240 22.04 -1.68 12.32
CA GLN A 240 21.45 -2.01 13.62
C GLN A 240 20.52 -0.91 14.14
N THR A 241 20.84 0.36 13.87
CA THR A 241 20.03 1.54 14.24
C THR A 241 18.76 1.74 13.42
N ILE A 242 18.59 1.04 12.28
CA ILE A 242 17.32 1.05 11.52
C ILE A 242 16.19 0.51 12.41
N ASN A 243 15.19 1.35 12.66
CA ASN A 243 14.05 1.10 13.54
C ASN A 243 12.68 1.21 12.82
N THR A 244 12.69 1.30 11.49
CA THR A 244 11.49 1.14 10.65
C THR A 244 10.96 -0.28 10.76
N VAL A 245 9.63 -0.44 10.76
CA VAL A 245 9.00 -1.76 10.64
C VAL A 245 8.46 -2.01 9.23
N ALA A 246 8.39 -3.27 8.83
CA ALA A 246 7.65 -3.68 7.64
C ALA A 246 6.17 -3.85 7.98
N TYR A 247 5.30 -2.96 7.51
CA TYR A 247 3.85 -3.01 7.78
C TYR A 247 3.18 -4.28 7.25
N HIS A 248 3.65 -4.81 6.12
CA HIS A 248 3.11 -6.02 5.48
C HIS A 248 3.71 -7.32 6.02
N ALA A 249 4.64 -7.25 6.98
CA ALA A 249 5.07 -8.43 7.73
C ALA A 249 4.01 -8.81 8.78
N LYS A 250 3.94 -10.08 9.14
CA LYS A 250 3.18 -10.52 10.33
C LYS A 250 3.87 -9.96 11.58
N PRO A 251 3.14 -9.45 12.61
CA PRO A 251 3.75 -8.82 13.79
C PRO A 251 4.68 -9.73 14.61
N ASP A 252 4.54 -11.05 14.46
CA ASP A 252 5.32 -12.11 15.10
C ASP A 252 6.52 -12.60 14.28
N SER A 253 6.66 -12.19 13.01
CA SER A 253 7.80 -12.57 12.17
C SER A 253 9.02 -11.66 12.38
N ASP A 254 10.22 -12.25 12.29
CA ASP A 254 11.49 -11.50 12.21
C ASP A 254 11.45 -10.42 11.12
N GLN A 255 10.72 -10.63 10.01
CA GLN A 255 10.61 -9.69 8.90
C GLN A 255 10.01 -8.34 9.31
N HIS A 256 9.24 -8.28 10.40
CA HIS A 256 8.64 -7.04 10.90
C HIS A 256 9.69 -6.01 11.33
N PHE A 257 10.84 -6.45 11.87
CA PHE A 257 11.92 -5.57 12.37
C PHE A 257 13.30 -5.84 11.73
N CYS A 258 13.46 -6.94 10.99
CA CYS A 258 14.60 -7.22 10.12
C CYS A 258 14.25 -6.82 8.69
N THR A 259 14.19 -5.51 8.39
CA THR A 259 13.63 -5.01 7.12
C THR A 259 14.65 -4.85 5.98
N GLN A 260 15.87 -5.40 6.11
CA GLN A 260 16.92 -5.29 5.09
C GLN A 260 17.07 -6.60 4.31
N TYR A 261 17.10 -6.51 2.98
CA TYR A 261 17.14 -7.67 2.07
C TYR A 261 18.30 -7.54 1.09
N ILE A 262 19.17 -8.54 1.04
CA ILE A 262 20.11 -8.77 -0.05
C ILE A 262 19.42 -9.69 -1.06
N ILE A 263 19.19 -9.18 -2.27
CA ILE A 263 18.59 -9.95 -3.36
C ILE A 263 19.68 -10.43 -4.31
N TYR A 264 19.64 -11.71 -4.67
CA TYR A 264 20.43 -12.34 -5.72
C TYR A 264 19.51 -12.95 -6.80
N GLU A 265 20.01 -13.26 -7.99
CA GLU A 265 19.23 -14.03 -8.99
C GLU A 265 19.28 -15.53 -8.67
N ASP A 266 18.15 -16.23 -8.79
CA ASP A 266 17.97 -17.64 -8.40
C ASP A 266 18.98 -18.61 -9.05
N LEU A 267 19.40 -18.29 -10.29
CA LEU A 267 20.36 -19.06 -11.08
C LEU A 267 21.82 -18.63 -10.87
N SER A 268 22.09 -17.83 -9.84
CA SER A 268 23.46 -17.56 -9.38
C SER A 268 23.94 -18.63 -8.39
N ASN A 269 25.23 -18.96 -8.41
CA ASN A 269 25.84 -19.95 -7.50
C ASN A 269 26.00 -19.39 -6.06
N HIS A 270 25.00 -18.67 -5.56
CA HIS A 270 24.97 -18.01 -4.26
C HIS A 270 23.80 -18.53 -3.42
N LEU A 271 23.81 -19.84 -3.18
CA LEU A 271 23.04 -20.45 -2.09
C LEU A 271 23.59 -19.91 -0.75
N PRO A 272 22.81 -19.17 0.05
CA PRO A 272 23.28 -18.69 1.34
C PRO A 272 23.23 -19.82 2.38
N GLU A 273 24.29 -19.98 3.18
CA GLU A 273 24.31 -20.92 4.32
C GLU A 273 23.22 -20.59 5.37
N ARG A 274 22.77 -19.33 5.41
CA ARG A 274 21.69 -18.84 6.29
C ARG A 274 20.89 -17.76 5.56
N VAL A 275 19.56 -17.90 5.59
CA VAL A 275 18.61 -16.91 5.05
C VAL A 275 18.64 -15.56 5.78
N ARG A 276 19.15 -15.49 7.02
CA ARG A 276 19.25 -14.27 7.83
C ARG A 276 20.57 -14.18 8.59
N GLN A 277 21.13 -12.97 8.67
CA GLN A 277 22.21 -12.60 9.59
C GLN A 277 21.92 -11.21 10.18
N GLY A 278 21.72 -11.13 11.50
CA GLY A 278 21.27 -9.89 12.16
C GLY A 278 19.93 -9.42 11.60
N LYS A 279 19.81 -8.12 11.29
CA LYS A 279 18.63 -7.52 10.63
C LYS A 279 18.57 -7.73 9.11
N VAL A 280 19.50 -8.48 8.52
CA VAL A 280 19.68 -8.61 7.06
C VAL A 280 19.32 -10.01 6.59
N TRP A 281 18.36 -10.11 5.68
CA TRP A 281 18.00 -11.32 4.94
C TRP A 281 18.84 -11.48 3.67
N ILE A 282 18.93 -12.72 3.19
CA ILE A 282 19.37 -13.06 1.84
C ILE A 282 18.22 -13.80 1.16
N ALA A 283 17.72 -13.25 0.06
CA ALA A 283 16.57 -13.78 -0.69
C ALA A 283 16.85 -13.78 -2.20
N SER A 284 16.03 -14.48 -2.97
CA SER A 284 16.14 -14.52 -4.42
C SER A 284 15.29 -13.45 -5.11
N SER A 285 15.53 -13.23 -6.41
CA SER A 285 14.72 -12.32 -7.20
C SER A 285 13.35 -12.91 -7.51
N SER A 286 13.20 -14.24 -7.58
CA SER A 286 11.87 -14.86 -7.67
C SER A 286 11.03 -14.61 -6.41
N TRP A 287 11.58 -14.79 -5.19
CA TRP A 287 10.86 -14.42 -3.95
C TRP A 287 10.34 -12.97 -3.98
N PHE A 288 11.17 -12.03 -4.46
CA PHE A 288 10.78 -10.63 -4.58
C PHE A 288 9.64 -10.42 -5.59
N ILE A 289 9.67 -11.15 -6.72
CA ILE A 289 8.62 -11.11 -7.75
C ILE A 289 7.33 -11.75 -7.23
N ASP A 290 7.41 -12.87 -6.51
CA ASP A 290 6.27 -13.58 -5.92
C ASP A 290 5.58 -12.73 -4.85
N CYS A 291 6.35 -12.02 -4.02
CA CYS A 291 5.82 -11.00 -3.09
C CYS A 291 5.03 -9.91 -3.82
N VAL A 292 5.59 -9.37 -4.91
CA VAL A 292 4.96 -8.32 -5.72
C VAL A 292 3.69 -8.81 -6.43
N MET A 293 3.71 -10.02 -6.99
CA MET A 293 2.59 -10.64 -7.69
C MET A 293 1.45 -11.02 -6.73
N SER A 294 1.80 -11.44 -5.51
CA SER A 294 0.84 -11.78 -4.45
C SER A 294 0.33 -10.56 -3.67
N PHE A 295 1.02 -9.42 -3.77
CA PHE A 295 0.91 -8.29 -2.84
C PHE A 295 0.95 -8.75 -1.37
N GLU A 296 2.03 -9.45 -1.03
CA GLU A 296 2.28 -10.00 0.30
C GLU A 296 3.79 -9.99 0.59
N LEU A 297 4.20 -9.74 1.82
CA LEU A 297 5.59 -9.93 2.22
C LEU A 297 5.76 -11.39 2.67
N ILE A 298 6.21 -12.23 1.74
CA ILE A 298 6.28 -13.68 1.93
C ILE A 298 7.38 -14.02 2.95
N PRO A 299 7.13 -14.88 3.96
CA PRO A 299 8.14 -15.39 4.89
C PRO A 299 9.40 -15.94 4.22
N LEU A 300 10.52 -15.87 4.92
CA LEU A 300 11.85 -16.38 4.49
C LEU A 300 12.44 -17.38 5.49
N ASP A 301 11.70 -17.63 6.57
CA ASP A 301 12.03 -18.35 7.80
C ASP A 301 11.13 -19.59 8.00
N SER A 302 10.40 -20.00 6.95
CA SER A 302 9.47 -21.13 6.90
C SER A 302 9.98 -22.28 6.02
#